data_AF-A0A2M8DUD2-F1
#
_entry.id   AF-A0A2M8DUD2-F1
#
_cell.length_a   1.000
_cell.length_b   1.000
_cell.length_c   1.000
_cell.angle_alpha   90.00
_cell.angle_beta   90.00
_cell.angle_gamma   90.00
#
_symmetry.space_group_name_H-M   'P 1'
#
loop_
_entity.id
_entity.type
_entity.pdbx_description
1 polymer ?
#
loop_
_entity_poly.entity_id
_entity_poly.type
_entity_poly.pdbx_seq_one_letter_code
_entity_poly.pdbx_strand_id
1 'polypeptide(L)' 'RNLVQTADLIVQSALSRHESRGLHYSKDYPQTLPVAKPTILSP' A
#
# COMPACT_ATOMS: atom_id res chain seq x y z
N ARG A 1 10.16 -18.65 -5.54
CA ARG A 1 8.85 -18.37 -6.17
C ARG A 1 7.96 -17.56 -5.23
N ASN A 2 7.68 -18.04 -4.02
CA ASN A 2 6.82 -17.34 -3.05
C ASN A 2 7.31 -15.93 -2.71
N LEU A 3 8.60 -15.76 -2.40
CA LEU A 3 9.15 -14.45 -2.04
C LEU A 3 8.94 -13.37 -3.11
N VAL A 4 9.16 -13.72 -4.39
CA VAL A 4 8.99 -12.77 -5.50
C VAL A 4 7.52 -12.40 -5.68
N GLN A 5 6.63 -13.38 -5.64
CA GLN A 5 5.19 -13.14 -5.76
C GLN A 5 4.65 -12.32 -4.59
N THR A 6 5.06 -12.64 -3.37
CA THR A 6 4.67 -11.87 -2.18
C THR A 6 5.21 -10.44 -2.23
N ALA A 7 6.47 -10.25 -2.66
CA ALA A 7 7.05 -8.93 -2.83
C ALA A 7 6.30 -8.08 -3.87
N ASP A 8 5.90 -8.68 -4.99
CA ASP A 8 5.10 -8.01 -6.02
C ASP A 8 3.74 -7.52 -5.46
N LEU A 9 3.02 -8.39 -4.73
CA LEU A 9 1.76 -8.01 -4.08
C LEU A 9 1.94 -6.89 -3.04
N ILE A 10 3.05 -6.88 -2.29
CA ILE A 10 3.38 -5.80 -1.34
C ILE A 10 3.59 -4.48 -2.10
N VAL A 11 4.36 -4.49 -3.18
CA VAL A 11 4.65 -3.30 -3.99
C VAL A 11 3.37 -2.75 -4.63
N GLN A 12 2.56 -3.60 -5.26
CA GLN A 12 1.27 -3.19 -5.83
C GLN A 12 0.35 -2.60 -4.76
N SER A 13 0.32 -3.20 -3.57
CA SER A 13 -0.48 -2.68 -2.46
C SER A 13 -0.02 -1.30 -2.02
N ALA A 14 1.29 -1.09 -1.92
CA ALA A 14 1.88 0.19 -1.54
C ALA A 14 1.64 1.28 -2.60
N LEU A 15 1.78 0.97 -3.89
CA LEU A 15 1.57 1.93 -4.98
C LEU A 15 0.11 2.42 -5.07
N SER A 16 -0.85 1.56 -4.75
CA SER A 16 -2.28 1.93 -4.78
C SER A 16 -2.72 2.86 -3.63
N ARG A 17 -1.89 3.01 -2.59
CA ARG A 17 -2.23 3.76 -1.37
C ARG A 17 -1.70 5.19 -1.46
N HIS A 18 -2.61 6.15 -1.65
CA HIS A 18 -2.28 7.59 -1.72
C HIS A 18 -2.44 8.30 -0.37
N GLU A 19 -1.88 7.73 0.69
CA GLU A 19 -1.80 8.34 2.02
C GLU A 19 -0.65 7.73 2.81
N SER A 20 -0.15 8.44 3.83
CA SER A 20 0.77 7.87 4.81
C SER A 20 0.01 7.52 6.08
N ARG A 21 0.08 6.25 6.49
CA ARG A 21 -0.62 5.74 7.67
C ARG A 21 0.09 4.55 8.28
N GLY A 22 0.40 4.62 9.57
CA GLY A 22 1.00 3.53 10.31
C GLY A 22 2.35 3.13 9.72
N LEU A 23 2.50 1.86 9.34
CA LEU A 23 3.76 1.32 8.77
C LEU A 23 3.97 1.68 7.29
N HIS A 24 2.98 2.26 6.62
CA HIS A 24 3.12 2.73 5.24
C HIS A 24 3.32 4.24 5.21
N TYR A 25 4.46 4.69 4.70
CA TYR A 25 4.79 6.10 4.52
C TYR A 25 5.17 6.38 3.07
N SER A 26 4.55 7.40 2.48
CA SER A 26 4.82 7.91 1.15
C SER A 26 5.19 9.40 1.23
N LYS A 27 6.33 9.77 0.64
CA LYS A 27 6.76 11.18 0.56
C LYS A 27 5.81 12.01 -0.30
N ASP A 28 5.20 11.38 -1.29
CA ASP A 28 4.26 12.03 -2.22
C ASP A 28 2.89 12.25 -1.56
N TYR A 29 2.54 11.39 -0.60
CA TYR A 29 1.29 11.47 0.16
C TYR A 29 1.56 11.45 1.67
N PRO A 30 2.16 12.51 2.25
CA PRO A 30 2.64 12.49 3.63
C PRO A 30 1.52 12.52 4.68
N GLN A 31 0.29 12.83 4.27
CA GLN A 31 -0.87 12.97 5.16
C GLN A 31 -1.78 11.75 5.09
N THR A 32 -2.63 11.61 6.12
CA THR A 32 -3.72 10.63 6.17
C THR A 32 -4.98 11.14 5.49
N LEU A 33 -5.73 10.26 4.83
CA LEU A 33 -7.09 10.56 4.38
C LEU A 33 -8.08 10.57 5.56
N PRO A 34 -9.21 11.29 5.44
CA PRO A 34 -10.23 11.33 6.50
C PRO A 34 -10.85 9.97 6.82
N VAL A 35 -10.92 9.07 5.82
CA VAL A 35 -11.48 7.72 5.96
C VAL A 35 -10.44 6.71 5.51
N ALA A 36 -10.06 5.81 6.42
CA ALA A 36 -9.17 4.71 6.09
C ALA A 36 -9.92 3.64 5.29
N LYS A 37 -9.31 3.17 4.20
CA LYS A 37 -9.80 2.04 3.39
C LYS A 37 -8.70 0.97 3.29
N PRO A 38 -9.04 -0.33 3.33
CA PRO A 38 -8.07 -1.38 3.03
C PRO A 38 -7.67 -1.34 1.56
N THR A 39 -6.45 -1.79 1.27
CA THR A 39 -6.04 -2.12 -0.09
C THR A 39 -6.36 -3.59 -0.34
N ILE A 40 -7.11 -3.88 -1.40
CA ILE A 40 -7.54 -5.24 -1.75
C ILE A 40 -7.06 -5.53 -3.17
N LEU A 41 -6.29 -6.60 -3.34
CA LEU A 41 -5.88 -7.11 -4.65
C LEU A 41 -6.69 -8.38 -4.96
N SER A 42 -7.18 -8.50 -6.19
CA SER A 42 -7.84 -9.71 -6.68
C SER A 42 -6.90 -10.48 -7.62
N PRO A 43 -6.96 -11.83 -7.64
CA PRO A 43 -6.10 -12.65 -8.50
C PRO A 43 -6.30 -12.39 -10.00
#